data_AF-M5RU85-F1
#
_entry.id   AF-M5RU85-F1
#
_cell.length_a   1.000
_cell.length_b   1.000
_cell.length_c   1.000
_cell.angle_alpha   90.00
_cell.angle_beta   90.00
_cell.angle_gamma   90.00
#
_symmetry.space_group_name_H-M   'P 1'
#
loop_
_entity.id
_entity.type
_entity.pdbx_description
1 polymer ?
#
loop_
_entity_poly.entity_id
_entity_poly.type
_entity_poly.pdbx_seq_one_letter_code
_entity_poly.pdbx_strand_id
1 'polypeptide(L)' 'MIGSLVTVPLPTRNHSSAGDGHDTLQLRLRQRYQIECPVFSGIQPGTYLLRIALQAYNDLDQVERLVGALREELGAN' A
#
# COMPACT_ATOMS: atom_id res chain seq x y z
N MET A 1 7.53 20.73 -2.34
CA MET A 1 7.08 19.89 -1.21
C MET A 1 8.30 19.47 -0.42
N ILE A 2 8.34 19.78 0.89
CA ILE A 2 9.34 19.23 1.81
C ILE A 2 8.69 18.00 2.44
N GLY A 3 9.30 16.84 2.25
CA GLY A 3 8.79 15.58 2.79
C GLY A 3 9.73 14.42 2.50
N SER A 4 9.45 13.28 3.12
CA SER A 4 10.14 12.03 2.89
C SER A 4 9.33 11.15 1.94
N LEU A 5 10.01 10.49 1.02
CA LEU A 5 9.41 9.55 0.10
C LEU A 5 10.08 8.20 0.32
N VAL A 6 9.29 7.20 0.71
CA VAL A 6 9.77 5.84 0.97
C VAL A 6 9.03 4.88 0.07
N THR A 7 9.78 3.96 -0.54
CA THR A 7 9.22 2.85 -1.32
C THR A 7 9.57 1.55 -0.60
N VAL A 8 8.55 0.77 -0.24
CA VAL A 8 8.71 -0.50 0.46
C VAL A 8 8.25 -1.66 -0.40
N PRO A 9 8.97 -2.81 -0.39
CA PRO A 9 8.50 -4.00 -1.07
C PRO A 9 7.28 -4.59 -0.35
N LEU A 10 6.29 -5.02 -1.11
CA LEU A 10 5.15 -5.78 -0.61
C LEU A 10 5.46 -7.29 -0.65
N PRO A 11 4.91 -8.08 0.29
CA PRO A 11 5.09 -9.52 0.29
C PRO A 11 4.52 -10.16 -0.98
N THR A 12 5.24 -11.12 -1.56
CA THR A 12 4.86 -11.79 -2.83
C THR A 12 3.58 -12.63 -2.71
N ARG A 13 3.20 -13.04 -1.50
CA ARG A 13 2.02 -13.88 -1.24
C ARG A 13 0.77 -13.00 -1.19
N ASN A 14 -0.23 -13.33 -2.02
CA ASN A 14 -1.59 -12.78 -2.00
C ASN A 14 -1.83 -11.39 -2.60
N HIS A 15 -0.98 -10.93 -3.52
CA HIS A 15 -1.49 -10.03 -4.56
C HIS A 15 -2.19 -10.89 -5.60
N SER A 16 -3.39 -11.36 -5.25
CA SER A 16 -4.20 -12.18 -6.14
C SER A 16 -4.25 -11.51 -7.51
N SER A 17 -3.79 -12.24 -8.51
CA SER A 17 -4.25 -12.11 -9.89
C SER A 17 -5.74 -12.51 -9.92
N ALA A 18 -6.60 -11.85 -9.15
CA ALA A 18 -8.01 -12.20 -9.03
C ALA A 18 -8.75 -11.56 -10.20
N GLY A 19 -8.71 -12.22 -11.36
CA GLY A 19 -9.83 -12.35 -12.31
C GLY A 19 -10.39 -11.11 -13.02
N ASP A 20 -10.34 -9.92 -12.44
CA ASP A 20 -10.90 -8.68 -12.94
C ASP A 20 -9.94 -7.55 -12.56
N GLY A 21 -9.62 -6.66 -13.49
CA GLY A 21 -8.64 -5.56 -13.34
C GLY A 21 -8.97 -4.51 -12.27
N HIS A 22 -9.85 -4.83 -11.32
CA HIS A 22 -10.42 -3.93 -10.33
C HIS A 22 -9.90 -4.16 -8.90
N ASP A 23 -9.60 -5.37 -8.44
CA ASP A 23 -9.30 -5.61 -7.00
C ASP A 23 -7.80 -5.55 -6.62
N THR A 24 -7.22 -4.35 -6.68
CA THR A 24 -5.83 -4.10 -6.22
C THR A 24 -5.77 -3.73 -4.75
N LEU A 25 -4.64 -3.98 -4.08
CA LEU A 25 -4.38 -3.47 -2.71
C LEU A 25 -4.64 -1.95 -2.62
N GLN A 26 -4.22 -1.20 -3.64
CA GLN A 26 -4.46 0.24 -3.72
C GLN A 26 -5.96 0.57 -3.71
N LEU A 27 -6.79 -0.19 -4.44
CA LEU A 27 -8.23 0.02 -4.42
C LEU A 27 -8.81 -0.28 -3.03
N ARG A 28 -8.39 -1.37 -2.39
CA ARG A 28 -8.87 -1.75 -1.05
C ARG A 28 -8.49 -0.74 0.01
N LEU A 29 -7.24 -0.26 0.01
CA LEU A 29 -6.79 0.83 0.88
C LEU A 29 -7.65 2.09 0.71
N ARG A 30 -7.97 2.46 -0.53
CA ARG A 30 -8.83 3.62 -0.81
C ARG A 30 -10.26 3.40 -0.33
N GLN A 31 -10.90 2.29 -0.72
CA GLN A 31 -12.31 2.07 -0.46
C GLN A 31 -12.61 1.80 1.02
N ARG A 32 -11.82 0.95 1.68
CA ARG A 32 -12.07 0.53 3.06
C ARG A 32 -11.47 1.48 4.09
N TYR A 33 -10.28 2.01 3.81
CA TYR A 33 -9.53 2.79 4.79
C TYR A 33 -9.40 4.27 4.43
N GLN A 34 -9.89 4.70 3.25
CA GLN A 34 -9.73 6.08 2.76
C GLN A 34 -8.25 6.50 2.68
N ILE A 35 -7.37 5.56 2.30
CA ILE A 35 -5.93 5.79 2.15
C ILE A 35 -5.54 5.62 0.69
N GLU A 36 -4.90 6.63 0.12
CA GLU A 36 -4.36 6.57 -1.25
C GLU A 36 -2.84 6.50 -1.21
N CYS A 37 -2.31 5.32 -1.53
CA CYS A 37 -0.87 5.10 -1.70
C CYS A 37 -0.65 4.32 -3.01
N PRO A 38 0.25 4.78 -3.89
CA PRO A 38 0.54 4.08 -5.14
C PRO A 38 1.12 2.68 -4.89
N VAL A 39 0.53 1.67 -5.53
CA VAL A 39 1.07 0.32 -5.64
C VAL A 39 1.43 0.05 -7.10
N PHE A 40 2.64 -0.42 -7.36
CA PHE A 40 3.12 -0.68 -8.73
C PHE A 40 4.08 -1.87 -8.78
N SER A 41 4.24 -2.44 -9.97
CA SER A 41 5.15 -3.56 -10.19
C SER A 41 6.61 -3.17 -9.96
N GLY A 42 7.37 -4.05 -9.31
CA GLY A 42 8.82 -3.93 -9.18
C GLY A 42 9.56 -4.35 -10.45
N ILE A 43 10.89 -4.21 -10.43
CA ILE A 43 11.77 -4.58 -11.55
C ILE A 43 11.70 -6.09 -11.83
N GLN A 44 11.56 -6.90 -10.78
CA GLN A 44 11.43 -8.35 -10.90
C GLN A 44 9.96 -8.73 -11.12
N PRO A 45 9.66 -9.61 -12.11
CA PRO A 45 8.30 -10.08 -12.33
C PRO A 45 7.65 -10.65 -11.07
N GLY A 46 6.39 -10.29 -10.83
CA GLY A 46 5.63 -10.74 -9.66
C GLY A 46 5.99 -10.06 -8.34
N THR A 47 6.86 -9.04 -8.35
CA THR A 47 7.11 -8.18 -7.19
C THR A 47 6.29 -6.91 -7.28
N TYR A 48 5.86 -6.39 -6.12
CA TYR A 48 5.09 -5.17 -6.03
C TYR A 48 5.71 -4.25 -4.97
N LEU A 49 5.59 -2.95 -5.20
CA LEU A 49 6.13 -1.89 -4.38
C LEU A 49 4.99 -0.97 -3.95
N LEU A 50 5.01 -0.54 -2.69
CA LEU A 50 4.14 0.51 -2.15
C LEU A 50 4.98 1.77 -1.94
N ARG A 51 4.51 2.92 -2.45
CA ARG A 51 5.16 4.21 -2.22
C ARG A 51 4.36 5.06 -1.23
N ILE A 52 5.05 5.52 -0.20
CA ILE A 52 4.49 6.33 0.88
C ILE A 52 5.14 7.72 0.81
N ALA A 53 4.32 8.75 0.62
CA ALA A 53 4.75 10.14 0.63
C ALA A 53 4.40 10.76 1.98
N LEU A 54 5.38 10.88 2.87
CA LEU A 54 5.23 11.58 4.14
C LEU A 54 5.59 13.04 3.96
N GLN A 55 4.70 13.94 4.34
CA GLN A 55 4.85 15.38 4.24
C GLN A 55 4.84 16.01 5.61
N ALA A 56 5.21 17.29 5.69
CA ALA A 56 5.22 18.05 6.94
C ALA A 56 3.83 18.14 7.63
N TYR A 57 2.74 17.86 6.90
CA TYR A 57 1.38 17.82 7.44
C TYR A 57 0.92 16.42 7.87
N ASN A 58 1.75 15.39 7.69
CA ASN A 58 1.46 14.07 8.22
C ASN A 58 1.93 13.94 9.66
N ASP A 59 1.16 13.24 10.48
CA ASP A 59 1.50 12.90 11.85
C ASP A 59 1.75 11.39 12.01
N LEU A 60 2.19 10.98 13.19
CA LEU A 60 2.50 9.58 13.51
C LEU A 60 1.24 8.71 13.44
N ASP A 61 0.10 9.21 13.92
CA ASP A 61 -1.17 8.50 13.97
C ASP A 61 -1.65 8.09 12.56
N GLN A 62 -1.43 8.95 11.56
CA GLN A 62 -1.71 8.62 10.16
C GLN A 62 -0.81 7.49 9.62
N VAL A 63 0.45 7.44 10.04
CA VAL A 63 1.37 6.35 9.68
C VAL A 63 0.94 5.05 10.35
N GLU A 64 0.58 5.09 11.63
CA GLU A 64 0.09 3.93 12.37
C GLU A 64 -1.21 3.39 11.76
N ARG A 65 -2.13 4.27 11.35
CA ARG A 65 -3.35 3.90 10.62
C ARG A 65 -3.04 3.17 9.31
N LEU A 66 -2.06 3.63 8.54
CA LEU A 66 -1.61 2.94 7.33
C LEU A 66 -1.03 1.57 7.66
N VAL A 67 -0.21 1.45 8.70
CA VAL A 67 0.35 0.16 9.14
C VAL A 67 -0.77 -0.82 9.55
N GLY A 68 -1.79 -0.36 10.27
CA GLY A 68 -2.96 -1.17 10.62
C GLY A 68 -3.70 -1.70 9.39
N ALA A 69 -4.04 -0.80 8.46
CA ALA A 69 -4.70 -1.16 7.20
C ALA A 69 -3.89 -2.18 6.38
N LEU A 70 -2.57 -1.98 6.28
CA LEU A 70 -1.69 -2.91 5.58
C LEU A 70 -1.63 -4.28 6.26
N ARG A 71 -1.62 -4.34 7.60
CA ARG A 71 -1.65 -5.62 8.33
C ARG A 71 -2.94 -6.39 8.08
N GLU A 72 -4.09 -5.72 8.08
CA GLU A 72 -5.37 -6.36 7.80
C GLU A 72 -5.45 -6.85 6.34
N GLU A 73 -5.04 -6.02 5.38
CA GLU A 73 -5.14 -6.33 3.94
C GLU A 73 -4.07 -7.31 3.43
N LEU A 74 -2.91 -7.38 4.09
CA LEU A 74 -1.81 -8.29 3.74
C LEU A 74 -1.73 -9.52 4.66
N GLY A 75 -2.50 -9.53 5.75
CA GLY A 75 -2.39 -10.48 6.84
C GLY A 75 -3.75 -10.83 7.46
N ALA A 76 -4.61 -11.45 6.65
CA ALA A 76 -5.62 -12.39 7.15
C ALA A 76 -5.13 -13.82 6.86
N ASN A 77 -4.56 -14.45 7.89
CA ASN A 77 -4.73 -15.88 8.16
C ASN A 77 -5.80 -15.98 9.24
#